data_AF-A0AAD5A3I8-F1
#
_entry.id   AF-A0AAD5A3I8-F1
#
_cell.length_a   1.000
_cell.length_b   1.000
_cell.length_c   1.000
_cell.angle_alpha   90.00
_cell.angle_beta   90.00
_cell.angle_gamma   90.00
#
_symmetry.space_group_name_H-M   'P 1'
#
loop_
_entity.id
_entity.type
_entity.pdbx_description
1 polymer ?
#
loop_
_entity_poly.entity_id
_entity_poly.type
_entity_poly.pdbx_seq_one_letter_code
_entity_poly.pdbx_strand_id
1 'polypeptide(L)' 'KPADLQNLAPGTHPPFITFNGEVKTDVNKIEEFLEDVLSPPKYSKLSARHPESNTAGMDIFAKFSAYIKNSKPDANE' A
#
# COMPACT_ATOMS: atom_id res chain seq x y z
N LYS A 1 6.38 -17.09 19.19
CA LYS A 1 6.01 -16.38 17.93
C LYS A 1 4.49 -16.23 17.93
N PRO A 2 3.92 -15.05 17.67
CA PRO A 2 2.49 -14.89 17.48
C PRO A 2 1.96 -15.95 16.50
N ALA A 3 0.81 -16.55 16.80
CA ALA A 3 0.23 -17.63 16.00
C ALA A 3 0.00 -17.22 14.54
N ASP A 4 -0.23 -15.93 14.30
CA ASP A 4 -0.56 -15.35 12.99
C ASP A 4 0.63 -15.34 12.00
N LEU A 5 1.86 -15.52 12.48
CA LEU A 5 3.05 -15.62 11.63
C LEU A 5 3.25 -17.02 11.03
N GLN A 6 2.52 -18.04 11.49
CA GLN A 6 2.73 -19.42 11.01
C GLN A 6 2.23 -19.63 9.57
N ASN A 7 1.24 -18.85 9.14
CA ASN A 7 0.68 -18.90 7.79
C ASN A 7 1.42 -17.99 6.80
N LEU A 8 2.43 -17.24 7.26
CA LEU A 8 3.21 -16.34 6.43
C LEU A 8 4.32 -17.13 5.74
N ALA A 9 4.44 -17.00 4.42
CA ALA A 9 5.55 -17.59 3.69
C ALA A 9 6.89 -17.03 4.24
N PRO A 10 7.94 -17.86 4.39
CA PRO A 10 9.25 -17.38 4.80
C PRO A 10 9.73 -16.25 3.88
N GLY A 11 10.12 -15.12 4.45
CA GLY A 11 10.60 -13.96 3.67
C GLY A 11 9.53 -13.03 3.12
N THR A 12 8.25 -13.19 3.49
CA THR A 12 7.25 -12.16 3.19
C THR A 12 7.65 -10.83 3.84
N HIS A 13 7.95 -9.84 3.01
CA HIS A 13 8.25 -8.50 3.47
C HIS A 13 6.97 -7.80 3.93
N PRO A 14 6.99 -7.11 5.09
CA PRO A 14 5.90 -6.21 5.46
C PRO A 14 5.77 -5.07 4.41
N PRO A 15 4.55 -4.58 4.13
CA PRO A 15 3.32 -4.80 4.90
C PRO A 15 2.53 -6.07 4.49
N PHE A 16 1.87 -6.68 5.48
CA PHE A 16 0.84 -7.70 5.30
C PHE A 16 -0.22 -7.55 6.39
N ILE A 17 -1.41 -8.11 6.19
CA ILE A 17 -2.46 -8.18 7.22
C ILE A 17 -2.97 -9.61 7.36
N THR A 18 -3.59 -9.90 8.51
CA THR A 18 -4.36 -11.12 8.72
C THR A 18 -5.81 -10.78 8.99
N PHE A 19 -6.74 -11.35 8.23
CA PHE A 19 -8.17 -11.16 8.40
C PHE A 19 -8.86 -12.51 8.45
N ASN A 20 -9.55 -12.82 9.56
CA ASN A 20 -10.18 -14.12 9.82
C ASN A 20 -9.23 -15.32 9.62
N GLY A 21 -7.95 -15.17 9.99
CA GLY A 21 -6.93 -16.22 9.86
C GLY A 21 -6.28 -16.33 8.48
N GLU A 22 -6.79 -15.60 7.48
CA GLU A 22 -6.16 -15.52 6.15
C GLU A 22 -5.13 -14.39 6.09
N VAL A 23 -3.94 -14.71 5.59
CA VAL A 23 -2.89 -13.71 5.32
C VAL A 23 -3.17 -13.06 3.96
N LYS A 24 -3.20 -11.73 3.93
CA LYS A 24 -3.19 -10.94 2.70
C LYS A 24 -1.87 -10.19 2.60
N THR A 25 -1.24 -10.26 1.43
CA THR A 25 0.02 -9.61 1.07
C THR A 25 -0.22 -8.71 -0.14
N ASP A 26 0.75 -7.85 -0.48
CA ASP A 26 0.64 -6.80 -1.51
C ASP A 26 -0.27 -5.65 -1.05
N VAL A 27 0.32 -4.46 -0.93
CA VAL A 27 -0.37 -3.30 -0.35
C VAL A 27 -1.61 -2.90 -1.17
N ASN A 28 -1.52 -2.95 -2.50
CA ASN A 28 -2.65 -2.57 -3.36
C ASN A 28 -3.80 -3.57 -3.23
N LYS A 29 -3.48 -4.87 -3.17
CA LYS A 29 -4.50 -5.91 -2.98
C LYS A 29 -5.13 -5.87 -1.59
N ILE A 30 -4.35 -5.51 -0.57
CA ILE A 30 -4.85 -5.30 0.79
C ILE A 30 -5.83 -4.12 0.81
N GLU A 31 -5.48 -3.00 0.17
CA GLU A 31 -6.36 -1.84 0.03
C GLU A 31 -7.69 -2.22 -0.64
N GLU A 32 -7.63 -2.87 -1.81
CA GLU A 32 -8.81 -3.34 -2.55
C GLU A 32 -9.70 -4.26 -1.70
N PHE A 33 -9.10 -5.21 -0.99
CA PHE A 33 -9.80 -6.14 -0.11
C PHE A 33 -10.51 -5.43 1.04
N LEU A 34 -9.84 -4.49 1.70
CA LEU A 34 -10.41 -3.77 2.83
C LEU A 34 -11.57 -2.87 2.41
N GLU A 35 -11.46 -2.19 1.27
CA GLU A 35 -12.51 -1.33 0.72
C GLU A 35 -13.79 -2.12 0.36
N ASP A 36 -13.64 -3.37 -0.12
CA ASP A 36 -14.77 -4.25 -0.44
C ASP A 36 -15.42 -4.86 0.83
N VAL A 37 -14.60 -5.42 1.72
CA VAL A 37 -15.07 -6.15 2.91
C VAL A 37 -15.57 -5.23 4.02
N LEU A 38 -14.94 -4.07 4.22
CA LEU A 38 -15.32 -3.09 5.24
C LEU A 38 -16.18 -1.99 4.62
N SER A 39 -17.40 -2.36 4.21
CA SER A 39 -18.32 -1.49 3.48
C SER A 39 -19.52 -1.00 4.30
N PRO A 40 -20.26 0.03 3.80
CA PRO A 40 -21.49 0.51 4.42
C PRO A 40 -22.58 -0.57 4.53
N PRO A 41 -23.50 -0.47 5.52
CA PRO A 41 -23.70 0.66 6.44
C PRO A 41 -22.77 0.61 7.66
N LYS A 42 -22.03 -0.48 7.86
CA LYS A 42 -21.24 -0.69 9.08
C LYS A 42 -19.95 0.13 9.09
N TYR A 43 -19.35 0.35 7.92
CA TYR A 43 -18.09 1.07 7.76
C TYR A 43 -18.19 2.10 6.64
N SER A 44 -17.42 3.18 6.70
CA SER A 44 -17.44 4.23 5.68
C SER A 44 -16.64 3.83 4.45
N LYS A 45 -17.17 4.16 3.27
CA LYS A 45 -16.46 3.99 1.99
C LYS A 45 -15.31 5.01 1.89
N LEU A 46 -14.10 4.57 1.53
CA LEU A 46 -12.92 5.45 1.46
C LEU A 46 -12.47 5.73 0.02
N SER A 47 -12.95 4.98 -0.97
CA SER A 47 -12.60 5.20 -2.38
C SER A 47 -12.85 6.66 -2.81
N ALA A 48 -11.89 7.24 -3.53
CA ALA A 48 -12.05 8.58 -4.09
C ALA A 48 -13.26 8.66 -5.02
N ARG A 49 -13.93 9.82 -5.04
CA ARG A 49 -15.08 10.07 -5.92
C ARG A 49 -14.68 10.52 -7.33
N HIS A 50 -13.54 11.19 -7.45
CA HIS A 50 -13.02 11.72 -8.70
C HIS A 50 -11.79 10.90 -9.10
N PRO A 51 -11.76 10.28 -10.30
CA PRO A 51 -10.63 9.46 -10.74
C PRO A 51 -9.29 10.20 -10.74
N GLU A 52 -9.29 11.51 -10.99
CA GLU A 52 -8.10 12.36 -10.99
C GLU A 52 -7.42 12.39 -9.61
N SER A 53 -8.18 12.22 -8.53
CA SER A 53 -7.62 12.18 -7.17
C SER A 53 -6.70 10.96 -6.95
N ASN A 54 -6.86 9.89 -7.73
CA ASN A 54 -6.01 8.70 -7.61
C ASN A 54 -4.67 8.85 -8.33
N THR A 55 -4.58 9.74 -9.32
CA THR A 55 -3.39 9.89 -10.18
C THR A 55 -2.63 11.18 -9.92
N ALA A 56 -3.28 12.19 -9.34
CA ALA A 56 -2.65 13.44 -8.97
C ALA A 56 -1.46 13.20 -8.02
N GLY A 57 -0.26 13.55 -8.48
CA GLY A 57 0.98 13.48 -7.70
C GLY A 57 1.63 12.09 -7.59
N MET A 58 1.15 11.10 -8.33
CA MET A 58 1.68 9.73 -8.30
C MET A 58 3.18 9.65 -8.70
N ASP A 59 3.67 10.61 -9.49
CA ASP A 59 5.05 10.70 -9.95
C ASP A 59 6.00 11.42 -8.97
N ILE A 60 5.46 12.14 -7.98
CA ILE A 60 6.23 13.00 -7.07
C ILE A 60 7.23 12.17 -6.26
N PHE A 61 6.80 11.05 -5.69
CA PHE A 61 7.67 10.20 -4.86
C PHE A 61 8.85 9.61 -5.67
N ALA A 62 8.60 9.24 -6.93
CA ALA A 62 9.64 8.73 -7.82
C ALA A 62 10.66 9.81 -8.18
N LYS A 63 10.20 11.01 -8.55
CA LYS A 63 11.05 12.18 -8.83
C LYS A 63 11.90 12.55 -7.63
N PHE A 64 11.28 12.65 -6.44
CA PHE A 64 12.00 12.94 -5.21
C PHE A 64 13.04 11.86 -4.87
N SER A 65 12.68 10.59 -5.03
CA SER A 65 13.61 9.48 -4.80
C SER A 65 14.83 9.54 -5.71
N ALA A 66 14.64 9.90 -6.99
CA ALA A 66 15.73 10.09 -7.94
C ALA A 66 16.63 11.26 -7.52
N TYR A 67 16.02 12.40 -7.16
CA TYR A 67 16.74 13.60 -6.71
C TYR A 67 17.65 13.32 -5.50
N ILE A 68 17.11 12.71 -4.43
CA ILE A 68 17.84 12.53 -3.18
C ILE A 68 18.87 11.41 -3.22
N LYS A 69 18.66 10.40 -4.09
CA LYS A 69 19.61 9.28 -4.27
C LYS A 69 20.62 9.53 -5.39
N ASN A 70 20.57 10.69 -6.05
CA ASN A 70 21.52 11.00 -7.10
C ASN A 70 22.94 11.07 -6.53
N SER A 71 23.85 10.27 -7.11
CA SER A 71 25.27 10.26 -6.74
C SER A 71 26.02 11.52 -7.21
N LYS A 72 25.39 12.36 -8.04
CA LYS A 72 25.89 13.66 -8.50
C LYS A 72 24.83 14.75 -8.28
N PRO A 73 24.71 15.30 -7.06
CA PRO A 73 23.68 16.29 -6.73
C PRO A 73 23.70 17.54 -7.62
N ASP A 74 24.87 17.92 -8.13
CA ASP A 74 25.05 19.08 -9.02
C ASP A 74 24.38 18.90 -10.41
N ALA A 75 24.03 17.66 -10.78
CA ALA A 75 23.32 17.34 -12.01
C ALA A 75 21.79 17.27 -11.81
N ASN A 76 21.30 17.57 -10.61
CA ASN A 76 19.88 17.77 -10.34
C ASN A 76 19.47 19.19 -10.80
N GLU A 77 19.44 19.43 -12.10
CA GLU A 77 18.70 20.55 -12.70
C GLU A 77 17.32 20.09 -13.18
#